data_AF-A0A4V4J145-F1
#
_entry.id   AF-A0A4V4J145-F1
#
_cell.length_a   1.000
_cell.length_b   1.000
_cell.length_c   1.000
_cell.angle_alpha   90.00
_cell.angle_beta   90.00
_cell.angle_gamma   90.00
#
_symmetry.space_group_name_H-M   'P 1'
#
loop_
_entity.id
_entity.type
_entity.pdbx_description
1 polymer ?
#
loop_
_entity_poly.entity_id
_entity_poly.type
_entity_poly.pdbx_seq_one_letter_code
_entity_poly.pdbx_strand_id
1 'polypeptide(L)'
;MQWPDWLKWPPSDQEKKKKDSVLWSESLNATDWSHYSSPRTIIPTAILTFSTLALIRIYRRSLRRIPDAQYITPSYFHKRSLYGYVSRVGDGDNFRLFHTPGGRATGWGWLSSRKVQDWSQKDFQNKTIHVRIAGVDAPETAHFGNKEQPFGKEALEWLRTLLHKRYVRAYIYRLDQYQRVVASVSYWKWGFWKTDVGLEMIKNGMATVYEAKFGSEFGDKESQYRRAMEKAQRKQIGMWTHTKPGLMAKLMGQKQEKVETPREYKTRISQAEKGDAGPKN
;
A
#
# COMPACT_ATOMS: atom_id res chain seq x y z
N MET A 1 -48.94 18.96 84.37
CA MET A 1 -50.01 18.40 83.50
C MET A 1 -49.53 18.45 82.06
N GLN A 2 -49.31 17.28 81.44
CA GLN A 2 -49.04 17.18 80.00
C GLN A 2 -50.37 17.04 79.26
N TRP A 3 -50.51 17.74 78.14
CA TRP A 3 -51.72 17.72 77.33
C TRP A 3 -51.86 16.39 76.55
N PRO A 4 -53.10 15.92 76.27
CA PRO A 4 -53.33 14.69 75.50
C PRO A 4 -52.81 14.79 74.06
N ASP A 5 -52.27 13.69 73.53
CA ASP A 5 -51.61 13.64 72.21
C ASP A 5 -52.51 14.03 71.03
N TRP A 6 -53.83 13.86 71.16
CA TRP A 6 -54.81 14.19 70.12
C TRP A 6 -55.14 15.68 70.04
N LEU A 7 -54.68 16.49 70.99
CA LEU A 7 -54.81 17.95 71.00
C LEU A 7 -53.57 18.66 70.41
N LYS A 8 -52.57 17.90 69.95
CA LYS A 8 -51.38 18.44 69.27
C LYS A 8 -51.75 18.73 67.80
N TRP A 9 -51.58 19.97 67.38
CA TRP A 9 -51.83 20.40 66.00
C TRP A 9 -50.99 19.54 65.04
N PRO A 10 -51.53 19.09 63.89
CA PRO A 10 -50.71 18.44 62.88
C PRO A 10 -49.59 19.39 62.46
N PRO A 11 -48.35 18.89 62.26
CA PRO A 11 -47.24 19.74 61.86
C PRO A 11 -47.62 20.47 60.58
N SER A 12 -47.41 21.78 60.58
CA SER A 12 -47.78 22.64 59.46
C SER A 12 -47.07 22.17 58.18
N ASP A 13 -47.67 22.39 57.00
CA ASP A 13 -47.04 21.99 55.72
C ASP A 13 -45.64 22.61 55.52
N GLN A 14 -45.32 23.69 56.24
CA GLN A 14 -43.98 24.26 56.29
C GLN A 14 -42.97 23.39 57.04
N GLU A 15 -43.37 22.70 58.11
CA GLU A 15 -42.50 21.76 58.84
C GLU A 15 -42.25 20.47 58.06
N LYS A 16 -43.24 19.99 57.29
CA LYS A 16 -43.04 18.86 56.36
C LYS A 16 -42.08 19.22 55.22
N LYS A 17 -42.24 20.40 54.61
CA LYS A 17 -41.32 20.89 53.56
C LYS A 17 -39.88 21.07 54.04
N LYS A 18 -39.68 21.46 55.31
CA LYS A 18 -38.33 21.59 55.90
C LYS A 18 -37.62 20.25 56.11
N LYS A 19 -38.37 19.15 56.26
CA LYS A 19 -37.81 17.82 56.49
C LYS A 19 -37.43 17.10 55.18
N ASP A 20 -38.10 17.44 54.07
CA ASP A 20 -37.88 16.84 52.75
C ASP A 20 -37.04 17.70 51.80
N SER A 21 -36.70 18.94 52.18
CA SER A 21 -35.83 19.80 51.38
C SER A 21 -34.37 19.41 51.59
N VAL A 22 -33.91 18.34 50.92
CA VAL A 22 -32.48 18.16 50.67
C VAL A 22 -32.00 19.44 49.96
N LEU A 23 -31.18 20.23 50.64
CA LEU A 23 -30.65 21.47 50.10
C LEU A 23 -29.92 21.15 48.79
N TRP A 24 -30.36 21.73 47.68
CA TRP A 24 -29.76 21.48 46.36
C TRP A 24 -28.25 21.81 46.33
N SER A 25 -27.80 22.68 47.23
CA SER A 25 -26.39 22.97 47.47
C SER A 25 -25.60 21.81 48.12
N GLU A 26 -26.24 20.96 48.90
CA GLU A 26 -25.62 19.77 49.48
C GLU A 26 -25.53 18.63 48.46
N SER A 27 -26.52 18.48 47.57
CA SER A 27 -26.46 17.46 46.51
C SER A 27 -25.43 17.77 45.41
N LEU A 28 -25.15 19.06 45.15
CA LEU A 28 -24.07 19.47 44.25
C LEU A 28 -22.66 19.25 44.84
N ASN A 29 -22.53 19.36 46.16
CA ASN A 29 -21.25 19.24 46.86
C ASN A 29 -21.02 17.86 47.50
N ALA A 30 -22.02 16.98 47.50
CA ALA A 30 -21.90 15.58 47.90
C ALA A 30 -21.16 14.77 46.82
N THR A 31 -19.91 15.15 46.55
CA THR A 31 -19.00 14.29 45.79
C THR A 31 -18.54 13.20 46.74
N ASP A 32 -19.21 12.05 46.73
CA ASP A 32 -18.79 10.91 47.53
C ASP A 32 -17.53 10.29 46.90
N TRP A 33 -16.38 10.69 47.44
CA TRP A 33 -15.05 10.29 46.98
C TRP A 33 -14.77 8.79 47.17
N SER A 34 -15.57 8.11 48.01
CA SER A 34 -15.42 6.67 48.24
C SER A 34 -15.68 5.85 46.98
N HIS A 35 -16.56 6.35 46.10
CA HIS A 35 -16.86 5.72 44.82
C HIS A 35 -15.65 5.63 43.89
N TYR A 36 -14.70 6.57 43.93
CA TYR A 36 -13.48 6.51 43.09
C TYR A 36 -12.44 5.53 43.60
N SER A 37 -12.52 5.15 44.89
CA SER A 37 -11.64 4.14 45.50
C SER A 37 -12.22 2.72 45.42
N SER A 38 -13.48 2.59 44.99
CA SER A 38 -14.14 1.29 44.87
C SER A 38 -13.53 0.44 43.73
N PRO A 39 -13.24 -0.86 43.94
CA PRO A 39 -12.79 -1.74 42.86
C PRO A 39 -13.76 -1.77 41.66
N ARG A 40 -15.06 -1.56 41.91
CA ARG A 40 -16.11 -1.56 40.89
C ARG A 40 -15.99 -0.39 39.91
N THR A 41 -15.31 0.69 40.26
CA THR A 41 -15.08 1.85 39.38
C THR A 41 -13.64 1.86 38.85
N ILE A 42 -12.65 1.49 39.67
CA ILE A 42 -11.24 1.43 39.25
C ILE A 42 -11.04 0.40 38.13
N ILE A 43 -11.63 -0.79 38.23
CA ILE A 43 -11.45 -1.84 37.22
C ILE A 43 -11.96 -1.41 35.84
N PRO A 44 -13.22 -0.96 35.65
CA PRO A 44 -13.70 -0.57 34.33
C PRO A 44 -13.00 0.68 33.79
N THR A 45 -12.63 1.64 34.65
CA THR A 45 -11.88 2.83 34.21
C THR A 45 -10.46 2.48 33.78
N ALA A 46 -9.78 1.58 34.50
CA ALA A 46 -8.50 1.01 34.10
C ALA A 46 -8.62 0.26 32.76
N ILE A 47 -9.62 -0.62 32.61
CA ILE A 47 -9.86 -1.34 31.35
C ILE A 47 -10.09 -0.36 30.20
N LEU A 48 -10.94 0.66 30.39
CA LEU A 48 -11.22 1.66 29.37
C LEU A 48 -9.96 2.44 28.98
N THR A 49 -9.18 2.89 29.95
CA THR A 49 -7.94 3.66 29.72
C THR A 49 -6.88 2.83 29.00
N PHE A 50 -6.59 1.62 29.48
CA PHE A 50 -5.65 0.70 28.82
C PHE A 50 -6.13 0.32 27.41
N SER A 51 -7.42 0.04 27.24
CA SER A 51 -8.01 -0.28 25.93
C SER A 51 -7.88 0.89 24.97
N THR A 52 -8.16 2.11 25.44
CA THR A 52 -8.03 3.33 24.64
C THR A 52 -6.58 3.58 24.22
N LEU A 53 -5.62 3.45 25.14
CA LEU A 53 -4.20 3.59 24.82
C LEU A 53 -3.73 2.50 23.85
N ALA A 54 -4.17 1.25 24.04
CA ALA A 54 -3.88 0.15 23.13
C ALA A 54 -4.45 0.40 21.72
N LEU A 55 -5.70 0.88 21.62
CA LEU A 55 -6.32 1.24 20.34
C LEU A 55 -5.56 2.37 19.64
N ILE A 56 -5.18 3.43 20.37
CA ILE A 56 -4.36 4.52 19.82
C ILE A 56 -3.00 4.00 19.33
N ARG A 57 -2.36 3.12 20.10
CA ARG A 57 -1.08 2.49 19.76
C ARG A 57 -1.20 1.64 18.49
N ILE A 58 -2.23 0.81 18.39
CA ILE A 58 -2.53 -0.04 17.22
C ILE A 58 -2.82 0.84 16.01
N TYR A 59 -3.63 1.89 16.18
CA TYR A 59 -3.98 2.80 15.10
C TYR A 59 -2.72 3.48 14.54
N ARG A 60 -1.90 4.11 15.39
CA ARG A 60 -0.67 4.79 14.97
C ARG A 60 0.35 3.83 14.36
N ARG A 61 0.43 2.59 14.85
CA ARG A 61 1.42 1.60 14.38
C ARG A 61 1.02 0.92 13.07
N SER A 62 -0.26 0.64 12.86
CA SER A 62 -0.72 -0.30 11.82
C SER A 62 -1.86 0.22 10.94
N LEU A 63 -2.68 1.15 11.44
CA LEU A 63 -3.87 1.63 10.73
C LEU A 63 -3.75 3.05 10.17
N ARG A 64 -2.68 3.78 10.53
CA ARG A 64 -2.38 5.09 9.97
C ARG A 64 -2.03 4.97 8.48
N ARG A 65 -2.74 5.72 7.65
CA ARG A 65 -2.49 5.80 6.21
C ARG A 65 -1.19 6.56 5.92
N ILE A 66 -0.53 6.16 4.84
CA ILE A 66 0.69 6.74 4.29
C ILE A 66 0.28 7.31 2.92
N PRO A 67 0.29 8.64 2.75
CA PRO A 67 -0.19 9.27 1.54
C PRO A 67 0.81 9.21 0.39
N ASP A 68 2.11 9.19 0.71
CA ASP A 68 3.20 9.26 -0.26
C ASP A 68 4.42 8.48 0.24
N ALA A 69 5.33 8.13 -0.68
CA ALA A 69 6.50 7.31 -0.45
C ALA A 69 7.47 7.93 0.57
N GLN A 70 7.60 9.25 0.61
CA GLN A 70 8.49 9.98 1.52
C GLN A 70 8.12 9.79 3.00
N TYR A 71 6.84 9.55 3.30
CA TYR A 71 6.37 9.33 4.68
C TYR A 71 6.68 7.93 5.21
N ILE A 72 7.31 7.06 4.41
CA ILE A 72 7.71 5.73 4.83
C ILE A 72 9.01 5.83 5.63
N THR A 73 8.92 5.54 6.93
CA THR A 73 10.10 5.53 7.79
C THR A 73 11.04 4.37 7.45
N PRO A 74 12.37 4.50 7.66
CA PRO A 74 13.33 3.42 7.43
C PRO A 74 13.01 2.12 8.18
N SER A 75 12.28 2.19 9.29
CA SER A 75 11.84 1.01 10.05
C SER A 75 10.90 0.06 9.28
N TYR A 76 10.33 0.51 8.16
CA TYR A 76 9.42 -0.30 7.32
C TYR A 76 10.17 -1.14 6.29
N PHE A 77 11.35 -0.68 5.89
CA PHE A 77 12.20 -1.30 4.88
C PHE A 77 12.59 -2.72 5.33
N HIS A 78 12.43 -3.69 4.43
CA HIS A 78 12.68 -5.13 4.65
C HIS A 78 11.89 -5.76 5.81
N LYS A 79 10.85 -5.10 6.32
CA LYS A 79 10.10 -5.57 7.49
C LYS A 79 8.60 -5.57 7.28
N ARG A 80 8.08 -4.62 6.51
CA ARG A 80 6.64 -4.40 6.38
C ARG A 80 6.17 -4.42 4.94
N SER A 81 4.92 -4.83 4.79
CA SER A 81 4.18 -4.72 3.54
C SER A 81 3.06 -3.68 3.65
N LEU A 82 2.85 -2.90 2.60
CA LEU A 82 1.68 -2.05 2.46
C LEU A 82 0.59 -2.79 1.70
N TYR A 83 -0.63 -2.74 2.23
CA TYR A 83 -1.82 -3.15 1.50
C TYR A 83 -2.46 -1.92 0.88
N GLY A 84 -2.86 -2.01 -0.39
CA GLY A 84 -3.38 -0.84 -1.09
C GLY A 84 -4.15 -1.18 -2.35
N TYR A 85 -4.82 -0.19 -2.89
CA TYR A 85 -5.55 -0.23 -4.14
C TYR A 85 -4.74 0.45 -5.25
N VAL A 86 -4.60 -0.18 -6.40
CA VAL A 86 -3.87 0.39 -7.54
C VAL A 86 -4.77 1.38 -8.27
N SER A 87 -4.42 2.66 -8.22
CA SER A 87 -5.20 3.72 -8.86
C SER A 87 -4.84 3.90 -10.34
N ARG A 88 -3.55 3.87 -10.68
CA ARG A 88 -3.03 4.11 -12.04
C ARG A 88 -1.76 3.30 -12.29
N VAL A 89 -1.62 2.80 -13.50
CA VAL A 89 -0.37 2.22 -14.04
C VAL A 89 0.09 3.18 -15.14
N GLY A 90 1.29 3.71 -14.99
CA GLY A 90 1.86 4.73 -15.90
C GLY A 90 2.95 4.17 -16.80
N ASP A 91 3.75 3.24 -16.26
CA ASP A 91 4.91 2.66 -16.92
C ASP A 91 4.85 1.13 -16.86
N GLY A 92 5.69 0.46 -17.65
CA GLY A 92 5.74 -1.00 -17.74
C GLY A 92 6.21 -1.70 -16.46
N ASP A 93 6.83 -1.01 -15.50
CA ASP A 93 7.34 -1.57 -14.23
C ASP A 93 6.89 -0.79 -12.97
N ASN A 94 6.07 0.25 -13.14
CA ASN A 94 5.68 1.19 -12.07
C ASN A 94 4.17 1.40 -11.99
N PHE A 95 3.67 1.67 -10.79
CA PHE A 95 2.26 2.04 -10.58
C PHE A 95 2.05 2.92 -9.34
N ARG A 96 0.85 3.51 -9.25
CA ARG A 96 0.39 4.32 -8.12
C ARG A 96 -0.48 3.49 -7.19
N LEU A 97 -0.07 3.40 -5.93
CA LEU A 97 -0.76 2.65 -4.88
C LEU A 97 -1.43 3.60 -3.89
N PHE A 98 -2.73 3.49 -3.73
CA PHE A 98 -3.46 4.12 -2.64
C PHE A 98 -3.45 3.20 -1.41
N HIS A 99 -2.77 3.61 -0.33
CA HIS A 99 -2.65 2.77 0.87
C HIS A 99 -3.99 2.62 1.61
N THR A 100 -4.41 1.38 1.85
CA THR A 100 -5.66 1.01 2.54
C THR A 100 -5.34 0.17 3.79
N PRO A 101 -4.77 0.77 4.83
CA PRO A 101 -4.31 0.03 6.00
C PRO A 101 -5.46 -0.72 6.68
N GLY A 102 -5.22 -1.98 7.09
CA GLY A 102 -6.25 -2.86 7.64
C GLY A 102 -7.21 -3.49 6.62
N GLY A 103 -7.20 -3.02 5.37
CA GLY A 103 -8.01 -3.59 4.29
C GLY A 103 -9.49 -3.72 4.64
N ARG A 104 -10.10 -4.86 4.30
CA ARG A 104 -11.52 -5.11 4.55
C ARG A 104 -11.87 -5.07 6.04
N ALA A 105 -10.97 -5.44 6.95
CA ALA A 105 -11.24 -5.43 8.39
C ALA A 105 -11.52 -4.02 8.94
N THR A 106 -11.03 -2.98 8.26
CA THR A 106 -11.22 -1.57 8.65
C THR A 106 -12.11 -0.80 7.69
N GLY A 107 -13.04 -1.50 7.04
CA GLY A 107 -14.06 -0.89 6.18
C GLY A 107 -13.64 -0.63 4.74
N TRP A 108 -12.37 -0.85 4.34
CA TRP A 108 -11.95 -0.57 2.97
C TRP A 108 -12.63 -1.51 1.98
N GLY A 109 -13.30 -0.92 0.99
CA GLY A 109 -13.96 -1.63 -0.11
C GLY A 109 -15.40 -2.07 0.14
N TRP A 110 -15.96 -1.90 1.35
CA TRP A 110 -17.37 -2.23 1.64
C TRP A 110 -18.10 -1.17 2.47
N LEU A 111 -17.40 -0.38 3.28
CA LEU A 111 -18.00 0.79 3.91
C LEU A 111 -18.15 1.89 2.85
N SER A 112 -19.35 2.48 2.73
CA SER A 112 -19.67 3.48 1.70
C SER A 112 -18.64 4.64 1.66
N SER A 113 -18.21 5.14 2.83
CA SER A 113 -17.20 6.20 2.94
C SER A 113 -15.76 5.76 2.59
N ARG A 114 -15.51 4.47 2.40
CA ARG A 114 -14.18 3.88 2.11
C ARG A 114 -14.21 2.93 0.91
N LYS A 115 -15.18 3.10 0.02
CA LYS A 115 -15.33 2.33 -1.21
C LYS A 115 -14.51 2.96 -2.33
N VAL A 116 -13.21 2.70 -2.28
CA VAL A 116 -12.18 3.28 -3.16
C VAL A 116 -12.41 2.94 -4.65
N GLN A 117 -13.17 1.89 -4.95
CA GLN A 117 -13.50 1.48 -6.31
C GLN A 117 -14.39 2.48 -7.05
N ASP A 118 -15.18 3.26 -6.31
CA ASP A 118 -16.13 4.23 -6.87
C ASP A 118 -15.46 5.60 -7.10
N TRP A 119 -14.22 5.78 -6.65
CA TRP A 119 -13.51 7.05 -6.72
C TRP A 119 -12.93 7.32 -8.11
N SER A 120 -12.85 8.60 -8.45
CA SER A 120 -12.25 9.08 -9.69
C SER A 120 -10.73 9.26 -9.55
N GLN A 121 -10.04 9.46 -10.67
CA GLN A 121 -8.59 9.72 -10.64
C GLN A 121 -8.20 10.99 -9.86
N LYS A 122 -9.09 11.99 -9.81
CA LYS A 122 -8.87 13.24 -9.06
C LYS A 122 -8.79 12.97 -7.56
N ASP A 123 -9.58 12.03 -7.05
CA ASP A 123 -9.61 11.69 -5.63
C ASP A 123 -8.30 11.09 -5.12
N PHE A 124 -7.55 10.44 -6.02
CA PHE A 124 -6.25 9.82 -5.77
C PHE A 124 -5.07 10.79 -5.90
N GLN A 125 -5.28 11.98 -6.46
CA GLN A 125 -4.21 12.93 -6.72
C GLN A 125 -3.50 13.31 -5.40
N ASN A 126 -2.16 13.26 -5.41
CA ASN A 126 -1.30 13.55 -4.25
C ASN A 126 -1.58 12.70 -3.00
N LYS A 127 -2.29 11.56 -3.15
CA LYS A 127 -2.63 10.65 -2.05
C LYS A 127 -2.18 9.22 -2.34
N THR A 128 -1.27 9.04 -3.29
CA THR A 128 -0.78 7.73 -3.74
C THR A 128 0.72 7.63 -3.61
N ILE A 129 1.17 6.41 -3.33
CA ILE A 129 2.57 6.04 -3.23
C ILE A 129 3.03 5.56 -4.60
N HIS A 130 4.13 6.11 -5.11
CA HIS A 130 4.74 5.59 -6.33
C HIS A 130 5.49 4.29 -6.00
N VAL A 131 5.11 3.18 -6.64
CA VAL A 131 5.73 1.88 -6.42
C VAL A 131 6.43 1.43 -7.69
N ARG A 132 7.70 1.06 -7.57
CA ARG A 132 8.49 0.37 -8.58
C ARG A 132 8.60 -1.11 -8.23
N ILE A 133 8.30 -1.98 -9.18
CA ILE A 133 8.38 -3.43 -8.95
C ILE A 133 9.85 -3.84 -8.86
N ALA A 134 10.20 -4.51 -7.76
CA ALA A 134 11.57 -4.92 -7.49
C ALA A 134 12.04 -6.05 -8.41
N GLY A 135 13.29 -5.96 -8.88
CA GLY A 135 13.95 -7.02 -9.66
C GLY A 135 13.48 -7.20 -11.10
N VAL A 136 12.58 -6.34 -11.60
CA VAL A 136 12.10 -6.37 -12.98
C VAL A 136 12.44 -5.08 -13.70
N ASP A 137 12.71 -5.18 -15.01
CA ASP A 137 12.90 -4.04 -15.91
C ASP A 137 12.09 -4.30 -17.18
N ALA A 138 11.06 -3.49 -17.39
CA ALA A 138 10.18 -3.60 -18.56
C ALA A 138 10.78 -2.84 -19.76
N PRO A 139 10.40 -3.19 -21.00
CA PRO A 139 10.78 -2.40 -22.17
C PRO A 139 10.25 -0.97 -22.07
N GLU A 140 11.09 0.00 -22.43
CA GLU A 140 10.76 1.42 -22.31
C GLU A 140 9.72 1.83 -23.38
N THR A 141 8.69 2.54 -22.94
CA THR A 141 7.72 3.17 -23.84
C THR A 141 8.28 4.47 -24.41
N ALA A 142 7.75 4.92 -25.56
CA ALA A 142 8.16 6.22 -26.11
C ALA A 142 7.92 7.34 -25.09
N HIS A 143 8.98 8.07 -24.74
CA HIS A 143 8.93 9.22 -23.85
C HIS A 143 9.84 10.33 -24.38
N PHE A 144 9.30 11.54 -24.46
CA PHE A 144 10.04 12.78 -24.78
C PHE A 144 10.91 12.71 -26.04
N GLY A 145 10.36 12.20 -27.15
CA GLY A 145 11.07 12.13 -28.45
C GLY A 145 11.95 10.90 -28.64
N ASN A 146 12.15 10.07 -27.61
CA ASN A 146 12.89 8.83 -27.73
C ASN A 146 12.07 7.73 -28.42
N LYS A 147 12.75 6.95 -29.28
CA LYS A 147 12.15 5.84 -30.02
C LYS A 147 11.70 4.74 -29.07
N GLU A 148 10.47 4.28 -29.20
CA GLU A 148 9.91 3.17 -28.42
C GLU A 148 10.74 1.89 -28.54
N GLN A 149 10.92 1.15 -27.43
CA GLN A 149 11.43 -0.21 -27.51
C GLN A 149 10.36 -1.17 -28.03
N PRO A 150 10.74 -2.19 -28.81
CA PRO A 150 9.81 -3.28 -29.13
C PRO A 150 9.19 -3.84 -27.84
N PHE A 151 7.89 -4.09 -27.87
CA PHE A 151 7.12 -4.67 -26.76
C PHE A 151 6.84 -3.74 -25.55
N GLY A 152 7.20 -2.45 -25.63
CA GLY A 152 6.97 -1.48 -24.54
C GLY A 152 5.49 -1.22 -24.25
N LYS A 153 4.69 -0.90 -25.28
CA LYS A 153 3.23 -0.73 -25.16
C LYS A 153 2.53 -2.00 -24.66
N GLU A 154 2.92 -3.15 -25.17
CA GLU A 154 2.34 -4.44 -24.81
C GLU A 154 2.59 -4.77 -23.34
N ALA A 155 3.81 -4.54 -22.85
CA ALA A 155 4.16 -4.72 -21.44
C ALA A 155 3.37 -3.78 -20.52
N LEU A 156 3.22 -2.50 -20.91
CA LEU A 156 2.42 -1.52 -20.18
C LEU A 156 0.94 -1.94 -20.12
N GLU A 157 0.35 -2.31 -21.26
CA GLU A 157 -1.06 -2.70 -21.33
C GLU A 157 -1.33 -3.98 -20.53
N TRP A 158 -0.39 -4.93 -20.55
CA TRP A 158 -0.46 -6.15 -19.78
C TRP A 158 -0.46 -5.85 -18.28
N LEU A 159 0.46 -5.00 -17.81
CA LEU A 159 0.52 -4.62 -16.39
C LEU A 159 -0.72 -3.83 -15.96
N ARG A 160 -1.20 -2.93 -16.84
CA ARG A 160 -2.44 -2.18 -16.64
C ARG A 160 -3.63 -3.12 -16.47
N THR A 161 -3.78 -4.09 -17.36
CA THR A 161 -4.86 -5.10 -17.29
C THR A 161 -4.78 -5.93 -16.01
N LEU A 162 -3.57 -6.29 -15.57
CA LEU A 162 -3.38 -7.12 -14.37
C LEU A 162 -3.70 -6.39 -13.06
N LEU A 163 -3.26 -5.13 -12.96
CA LEU A 163 -3.21 -4.40 -11.69
C LEU A 163 -4.26 -3.29 -11.56
N HIS A 164 -4.74 -2.70 -12.66
CA HIS A 164 -5.65 -1.57 -12.57
C HIS A 164 -6.91 -1.93 -11.78
N LYS A 165 -7.32 -1.04 -10.87
CA LYS A 165 -8.47 -1.24 -9.97
C LYS A 165 -8.39 -2.49 -9.09
N ARG A 166 -7.18 -2.97 -8.79
CA ARG A 166 -6.96 -4.16 -7.96
C ARG A 166 -6.34 -3.81 -6.61
N TYR A 167 -6.66 -4.61 -5.59
CA TYR A 167 -5.93 -4.59 -4.33
C TYR A 167 -4.66 -5.45 -4.40
N VAL A 168 -3.55 -4.88 -3.94
CA VAL A 168 -2.24 -5.52 -3.92
C VAL A 168 -1.56 -5.34 -2.57
N ARG A 169 -0.57 -6.18 -2.32
CA ARG A 169 0.34 -6.09 -1.18
C ARG A 169 1.76 -5.89 -1.68
N ALA A 170 2.33 -4.73 -1.36
CA ALA A 170 3.70 -4.34 -1.72
C ALA A 170 4.61 -4.51 -0.50
N TYR A 171 5.58 -5.42 -0.59
CA TYR A 171 6.62 -5.62 0.44
C TYR A 171 7.78 -4.67 0.17
N ILE A 172 8.05 -3.76 1.10
CA ILE A 172 8.93 -2.62 0.86
C ILE A 172 10.39 -2.98 1.11
N TYR A 173 11.27 -2.67 0.16
CA TYR A 173 12.71 -2.76 0.35
C TYR A 173 13.32 -1.40 0.65
N ARG A 174 13.17 -0.43 -0.26
CA ARG A 174 13.84 0.87 -0.12
C ARG A 174 13.10 1.98 -0.87
N LEU A 175 13.49 3.22 -0.61
CA LEU A 175 13.17 4.38 -1.44
C LEU A 175 14.27 4.57 -2.51
N ASP A 176 13.89 4.93 -3.74
CA ASP A 176 14.84 5.30 -4.79
C ASP A 176 15.01 6.83 -4.92
N GLN A 177 15.95 7.25 -5.77
CA GLN A 177 16.26 8.66 -6.03
C GLN A 177 15.09 9.46 -6.64
N TYR A 178 14.11 8.77 -7.23
CA TYR A 178 12.91 9.37 -7.82
C TYR A 178 11.72 9.34 -6.85
N GLN A 179 12.00 9.10 -5.55
CA GLN A 179 11.01 9.02 -4.49
C GLN A 179 9.96 7.92 -4.75
N ARG A 180 10.37 6.84 -5.41
CA ARG A 180 9.58 5.62 -5.60
C ARG A 180 9.96 4.59 -4.56
N VAL A 181 8.99 3.81 -4.16
CA VAL A 181 9.18 2.67 -3.27
C VAL A 181 9.52 1.45 -4.12
N VAL A 182 10.72 0.92 -3.96
CA VAL A 182 11.10 -0.37 -4.56
C VAL A 182 10.50 -1.48 -3.70
N ALA A 183 9.62 -2.28 -4.29
CA ALA A 183 8.88 -3.29 -3.56
C ALA A 183 8.57 -4.54 -4.40
N SER A 184 8.55 -5.71 -3.74
CA SER A 184 7.95 -6.91 -4.34
C SER A 184 6.44 -6.84 -4.17
N VAL A 185 5.72 -7.00 -5.28
CA VAL A 185 4.27 -6.79 -5.32
C VAL A 185 3.58 -8.13 -5.51
N SER A 186 2.58 -8.38 -4.68
CA SER A 186 1.79 -9.59 -4.73
C SER A 186 0.30 -9.28 -4.67
N TYR A 187 -0.50 -10.13 -5.30
CA TYR A 187 -1.96 -10.04 -5.27
C TYR A 187 -2.56 -11.43 -5.03
N TRP A 188 -3.82 -11.45 -4.62
CA TRP A 188 -4.57 -12.70 -4.48
C TRP A 188 -5.27 -13.05 -5.80
N LYS A 189 -4.84 -14.14 -6.42
CA LYS A 189 -5.46 -14.76 -7.59
C LYS A 189 -6.54 -15.73 -7.09
N TRP A 190 -7.74 -15.66 -7.68
CA TRP A 190 -8.91 -16.46 -7.27
C TRP A 190 -9.32 -16.31 -5.79
N GLY A 191 -8.75 -15.37 -5.04
CA GLY A 191 -9.00 -15.16 -3.62
C GLY A 191 -8.12 -15.97 -2.65
N PHE A 192 -7.36 -16.97 -3.13
CA PHE A 192 -6.59 -17.88 -2.25
C PHE A 192 -5.16 -18.21 -2.73
N TRP A 193 -4.78 -17.87 -3.97
CA TRP A 193 -3.39 -18.00 -4.42
C TRP A 193 -2.67 -16.67 -4.36
N LYS A 194 -1.63 -16.58 -3.52
CA LYS A 194 -0.75 -15.40 -3.52
C LYS A 194 0.19 -15.47 -4.71
N THR A 195 0.08 -14.51 -5.61
CA THR A 195 0.88 -14.46 -6.83
C THR A 195 1.77 -13.23 -6.83
N ASP A 196 3.03 -13.40 -7.22
CA ASP A 196 3.99 -12.31 -7.40
C ASP A 196 3.86 -11.72 -8.80
N VAL A 197 3.69 -10.39 -8.86
CA VAL A 197 3.50 -9.64 -10.10
C VAL A 197 4.75 -9.66 -10.96
N GLY A 198 5.92 -9.41 -10.37
CA GLY A 198 7.19 -9.35 -11.11
C GLY A 198 7.53 -10.71 -11.72
N LEU A 199 7.27 -11.79 -10.99
CA LEU A 199 7.41 -13.14 -11.52
C LEU A 199 6.45 -13.42 -12.68
N GLU A 200 5.19 -12.97 -12.62
CA GLU A 200 4.25 -13.12 -13.73
C GLU A 200 4.67 -12.29 -14.96
N MET A 201 5.20 -11.08 -14.77
CA MET A 201 5.72 -10.27 -15.88
C MET A 201 6.82 -11.01 -16.64
N ILE A 202 7.80 -11.55 -15.91
CA ILE A 202 8.92 -12.29 -16.51
C ILE A 202 8.42 -13.57 -17.21
N LYS A 203 7.51 -14.32 -16.59
CA LYS A 203 6.95 -15.56 -17.17
C LYS A 203 6.23 -15.30 -18.50
N ASN A 204 5.58 -14.14 -18.63
CA ASN A 204 4.87 -13.74 -19.84
C ASN A 204 5.76 -12.95 -20.83
N GLY A 205 7.06 -12.81 -20.55
CA GLY A 205 7.97 -12.08 -21.44
C GLY A 205 7.66 -10.59 -21.54
N MET A 206 7.04 -10.00 -20.50
CA MET A 206 6.69 -8.58 -20.42
C MET A 206 7.81 -7.75 -19.76
N ALA A 207 8.76 -8.41 -19.11
CA ALA A 207 9.91 -7.76 -18.48
C ALA A 207 11.12 -8.69 -18.41
N THR A 208 12.28 -8.07 -18.21
CA THR A 208 13.55 -8.72 -17.93
C THR A 208 13.89 -8.67 -16.43
N VAL A 209 14.82 -9.50 -16.00
CA VAL A 209 15.41 -9.50 -14.65
C VAL A 209 16.42 -8.36 -14.60
N TYR A 210 16.30 -7.49 -13.59
CA TYR A 210 17.15 -6.31 -13.48
C TYR A 210 18.57 -6.66 -13.01
N GLU A 211 19.59 -6.52 -13.87
CA GLU A 211 20.96 -6.97 -13.57
C GLU A 211 21.89 -5.88 -12.99
N ALA A 212 21.47 -5.02 -12.06
CA ALA A 212 22.42 -4.07 -11.48
C ALA A 212 23.41 -4.74 -10.52
N LYS A 213 24.69 -4.36 -10.61
CA LYS A 213 25.76 -4.79 -9.68
C LYS A 213 25.57 -4.25 -8.25
N PHE A 214 24.79 -3.17 -8.08
CA PHE A 214 24.51 -2.53 -6.80
C PHE A 214 23.03 -2.12 -6.71
N GLY A 215 22.38 -2.38 -5.56
CA GLY A 215 21.03 -1.91 -5.25
C GLY A 215 19.88 -2.70 -5.89
N SER A 216 20.16 -3.90 -6.43
CA SER A 216 19.12 -4.82 -6.91
C SER A 216 18.47 -5.56 -5.74
N GLU A 217 17.23 -5.19 -5.45
CA GLU A 217 16.43 -5.82 -4.41
C GLU A 217 15.55 -6.90 -5.04
N PHE A 218 15.74 -8.16 -4.65
CA PHE A 218 14.94 -9.30 -5.15
C PHE A 218 14.18 -10.03 -4.05
N GLY A 219 14.44 -9.72 -2.77
CA GLY A 219 13.87 -10.43 -1.62
C GLY A 219 13.99 -11.94 -1.73
N ASP A 220 15.22 -12.42 -1.99
CA ASP A 220 15.58 -13.83 -2.13
C ASP A 220 14.95 -14.58 -3.33
N LYS A 221 14.32 -13.87 -4.28
CA LYS A 221 13.66 -14.48 -5.45
C LYS A 221 14.45 -14.40 -6.75
N GLU A 222 15.67 -13.90 -6.73
CA GLU A 222 16.47 -13.69 -7.94
C GLU A 222 16.61 -14.97 -8.77
N SER A 223 16.92 -16.10 -8.12
CA SER A 223 17.04 -17.40 -8.78
C SER A 223 15.75 -17.84 -9.47
N GLN A 224 14.59 -17.56 -8.87
CA GLN A 224 13.29 -17.86 -9.45
C GLN A 224 13.01 -16.98 -10.67
N TYR A 225 13.39 -15.71 -10.60
CA TYR A 225 13.23 -14.74 -11.68
C TYR A 225 14.10 -15.12 -12.88
N ARG A 226 15.38 -15.46 -12.66
CA ARG A 226 16.30 -15.91 -13.71
C ARG A 226 15.80 -17.20 -14.38
N ARG A 227 15.41 -18.21 -13.60
CA ARG A 227 14.82 -19.45 -14.14
C ARG A 227 13.54 -19.20 -14.95
N ALA A 228 12.70 -18.27 -14.50
CA ALA A 228 11.48 -17.90 -15.22
C ALA A 228 11.79 -17.21 -16.55
N MET A 229 12.78 -16.31 -16.56
CA MET A 229 13.27 -15.65 -17.77
C MET A 229 13.84 -16.66 -18.77
N GLU A 230 14.74 -17.56 -18.34
CA GLU A 230 15.30 -18.61 -19.20
C GLU A 230 14.20 -19.49 -19.81
N LYS A 231 13.13 -19.77 -19.05
CA LYS A 231 11.98 -20.51 -19.57
C LYS A 231 11.20 -19.69 -20.61
N ALA A 232 10.96 -18.40 -20.37
CA ALA A 232 10.28 -17.51 -21.31
C ALA A 232 11.09 -17.33 -22.61
N GLN A 233 12.41 -17.18 -22.50
CA GLN A 233 13.34 -17.13 -23.62
C GLN A 233 13.32 -18.42 -24.43
N ARG A 234 13.45 -19.58 -23.78
CA ARG A 234 13.42 -20.89 -24.47
C ARG A 234 12.12 -21.09 -25.24
N LYS A 235 11.00 -20.67 -24.63
CA LYS A 235 9.65 -20.77 -25.19
C LYS A 235 9.26 -19.62 -26.13
N GLN A 236 10.13 -18.62 -26.33
CA GLN A 236 9.88 -17.48 -27.22
C GLN A 236 8.57 -16.74 -26.87
N ILE A 237 8.36 -16.43 -25.59
CA ILE A 237 7.15 -15.76 -25.11
C ILE A 237 7.36 -14.24 -25.05
N GLY A 238 6.38 -13.45 -25.50
CA GLY A 238 6.40 -11.99 -25.36
C GLY A 238 7.54 -11.34 -26.14
N MET A 239 8.33 -10.48 -25.49
CA MET A 239 9.48 -9.80 -26.13
C MET A 239 10.51 -10.77 -26.73
N TRP A 240 10.51 -12.04 -26.32
CA TRP A 240 11.47 -13.05 -26.78
C TRP A 240 11.09 -13.69 -28.13
N THR A 241 9.93 -13.39 -28.70
CA THR A 241 9.36 -14.10 -29.88
C THR A 241 10.24 -14.01 -31.14
N HIS A 242 11.00 -12.92 -31.30
CA HIS A 242 11.84 -12.69 -32.49
C HIS A 242 13.31 -13.14 -32.32
N THR A 243 13.65 -13.77 -31.20
CA THR A 243 15.07 -14.10 -30.90
C THR A 243 15.58 -15.29 -31.71
N LYS A 244 14.69 -16.18 -32.16
CA LYS A 244 15.05 -17.35 -32.98
C LYS A 244 14.47 -17.19 -34.39
N PRO A 245 15.30 -17.28 -35.45
CA PRO A 245 14.78 -17.30 -36.81
C PRO A 245 13.84 -18.51 -36.95
N GLY A 246 12.66 -18.26 -37.52
CA GLY A 246 11.76 -19.33 -37.94
C GLY A 246 12.47 -20.29 -38.90
N LEU A 247 11.93 -21.50 -39.06
CA LEU A 247 12.58 -22.55 -39.85
C LEU A 247 12.92 -22.10 -41.28
N MET A 248 12.04 -21.30 -41.90
CA MET A 248 12.25 -20.65 -43.20
C MET A 248 13.30 -19.54 -43.18
N ALA A 249 13.32 -18.70 -42.14
CA ALA A 249 14.34 -17.64 -41.97
C ALA A 249 15.75 -18.23 -41.79
N LYS A 250 15.83 -19.36 -41.06
CA LYS A 250 17.08 -20.12 -40.90
C LYS A 250 17.54 -20.74 -42.21
N LEU A 251 16.61 -21.23 -43.04
CA LEU A 251 16.89 -21.76 -44.38
C LEU A 251 17.34 -20.66 -45.35
N MET A 252 16.79 -19.45 -45.22
CA MET A 252 17.19 -18.26 -45.99
C MET A 252 18.45 -17.56 -45.47
N GLY A 253 19.16 -18.14 -44.50
CA GLY A 253 20.40 -17.57 -43.95
C GLY A 253 20.20 -16.26 -43.19
N GLN A 254 18.97 -15.91 -42.79
CA GLN A 254 18.70 -14.71 -42.01
C GLN A 254 19.35 -14.84 -40.62
N LYS A 255 20.20 -13.86 -40.29
CA LYS A 255 20.85 -13.79 -38.97
C LYS A 255 19.81 -13.58 -37.88
N GLN A 256 20.07 -14.15 -36.70
CA GLN A 256 19.28 -13.94 -35.50
C GLN A 256 19.16 -12.43 -35.21
N GLU A 257 17.93 -11.92 -35.16
CA GLU A 257 17.67 -10.56 -34.72
C GLU A 257 17.76 -10.56 -33.19
N LYS A 258 18.82 -9.93 -32.66
CA LYS A 258 19.05 -9.87 -31.22
C LYS A 258 18.08 -8.86 -30.61
N VAL A 259 17.12 -9.35 -29.82
CA VAL A 259 16.20 -8.50 -29.05
C VAL A 259 17.03 -7.61 -28.12
N GLU A 260 16.97 -6.30 -28.31
CA GLU A 260 17.62 -5.31 -27.44
C GLU A 260 16.94 -5.37 -26.06
N THR A 261 17.71 -5.68 -25.02
CA THR A 261 17.18 -5.67 -23.65
C THR A 261 16.97 -4.22 -23.17
N PRO A 262 16.07 -3.98 -22.20
CA PRO A 262 15.82 -2.63 -21.71
C PRO A 262 17.09 -1.91 -21.21
N ARG A 263 18.04 -2.67 -20.66
CA ARG A 263 19.34 -2.15 -20.24
C ARG A 263 20.25 -1.77 -21.41
N GLU A 264 20.33 -2.60 -22.45
CA GLU A 264 21.12 -2.31 -23.64
C GLU A 264 20.61 -1.03 -24.30
N TYR A 265 19.29 -0.89 -24.42
CA TYR A 265 18.67 0.35 -24.91
C TYR A 265 19.05 1.57 -24.07
N LYS A 266 18.95 1.51 -22.74
CA LYS A 266 19.33 2.61 -21.83
C LYS A 266 20.79 3.00 -22.01
N THR A 267 21.66 2.01 -22.22
CA THR A 267 23.09 2.23 -22.44
C THR A 267 23.32 2.93 -23.77
N ARG A 268 22.64 2.51 -24.84
CA ARG A 268 22.72 3.13 -26.17
C ARG A 268 22.23 4.58 -26.18
N ILE A 269 21.08 4.86 -25.56
CA ILE A 269 20.55 6.23 -25.46
C ILE A 269 21.50 7.11 -24.64
N SER A 270 21.98 6.64 -23.49
CA SER A 270 22.93 7.41 -22.68
C SER A 270 24.24 7.71 -23.41
N GLN A 271 24.72 6.80 -24.27
CA GLN A 271 25.89 7.03 -25.12
C GLN A 271 25.60 8.05 -26.23
N ALA A 272 24.42 7.98 -26.86
CA ALA A 272 24.00 8.96 -27.87
C ALA A 272 23.89 10.37 -27.28
N GLU A 273 23.23 10.52 -26.13
CA GLU A 273 23.11 11.81 -25.43
C GLU A 273 24.48 12.40 -25.02
N LYS A 274 25.42 11.56 -24.59
CA LYS A 274 26.80 11.99 -24.26
C LYS A 274 27.60 12.38 -25.51
N GLY A 275 27.32 11.76 -26.65
CA GLY A 275 27.93 12.10 -27.94
C GLY A 275 27.43 13.44 -28.49
N ASP A 276 26.13 13.70 -28.36
CA ASP A 276 25.51 14.97 -28.77
C ASP A 276 25.87 16.13 -27.83
N ALA A 277 26.08 15.87 -26.55
CA ALA A 277 26.48 16.85 -25.55
C ALA A 277 28.02 17.10 -25.51
N GLY A 278 28.66 17.21 -26.69
CA GLY A 278 30.12 17.34 -26.89
C GLY A 278 30.85 18.25 -25.89
N PRO A 279 32.19 18.09 -25.72
CA PRO A 279 32.93 18.64 -24.58
C PRO A 279 32.63 20.13 -24.42
N LYS A 280 32.05 20.49 -23.27
CA LYS A 280 31.92 21.88 -22.85
C LYS A 280 33.34 22.40 -22.62
N ASN A 281 33.89 23.07 -23.64
CA ASN A 281 35.08 23.90 -23.51
C ASN A 281 34.85 25.02 -22.50
#